data_AF-A0A2T6BU12-F1
#
_entry.id   AF-A0A2T6BU12-F1
#
_cell.length_a   1.000
_cell.length_b   1.000
_cell.length_c   1.000
_cell.angle_alpha   90.00
_cell.angle_beta   90.00
_cell.angle_gamma   90.00
#
_symmetry.space_group_name_H-M   'P 1'
#
loop_
_entity.id
_entity.type
_entity.pdbx_description
1 polymer ?
#
loop_
_entity_poly.entity_id
_entity_poly.type
_entity_poly.pdbx_seq_one_letter_code
_entity_poly.pdbx_strand_id
1 'polypeptide(L)'
;MPDEAGNTDPSDPSAVVHETDWTLKKAMRLILLCVSFPALVNTGLTFHLTSIMKELGLGVSTTALVLSLMAGAGFPMIFIGGFAVDRYPTHRVLAFVFLLQLSFLVLILNVHSVTAAVIFAVIWGGSTGLGQIVLNAIWPQYFGRRHLGSIKGLP
;
A
#
# COMPACT_ATOMS: atom_id res chain seq x y z
N MET A 1 -45.77 -30.10 -11.40
CA MET A 1 -45.16 -29.65 -12.67
C MET A 1 -46.28 -29.22 -13.60
N PRO A 2 -46.07 -28.22 -14.47
CA PRO A 2 -45.11 -27.10 -14.38
C PRO A 2 -45.83 -25.90 -13.68
N ASP A 3 -45.42 -24.63 -13.66
CA ASP A 3 -44.11 -23.97 -13.81
C ASP A 3 -44.05 -22.72 -12.89
N GLU A 4 -42.90 -22.01 -12.90
CA GLU A 4 -42.66 -20.56 -12.67
C GLU A 4 -41.17 -20.39 -12.28
N ALA A 5 -40.27 -20.87 -13.14
CA ALA A 5 -38.88 -20.45 -13.08
C ALA A 5 -38.82 -18.95 -13.40
N GLY A 6 -38.44 -18.14 -12.40
CA GLY A 6 -38.32 -16.69 -12.54
C GLY A 6 -37.40 -16.33 -13.71
N ASN A 7 -37.99 -15.92 -14.82
CA ASN A 7 -37.29 -15.57 -16.05
C ASN A 7 -36.50 -14.27 -15.81
N THR A 8 -35.23 -14.40 -15.43
CA THR A 8 -34.29 -13.29 -15.44
C THR A 8 -33.96 -12.97 -16.89
N ASP A 9 -34.79 -12.13 -17.50
CA ASP A 9 -34.57 -11.59 -18.84
C ASP A 9 -33.20 -10.88 -18.88
N PRO A 10 -32.23 -11.36 -19.69
CA PRO A 10 -30.91 -10.77 -19.78
C PRO A 10 -30.89 -9.37 -20.42
N SER A 11 -32.06 -8.83 -20.79
CA SER A 11 -32.23 -7.48 -21.32
C SER A 11 -32.75 -6.43 -20.32
N ASP A 12 -32.96 -6.77 -19.03
CA ASP A 12 -33.33 -5.76 -18.01
C ASP A 12 -32.16 -4.77 -17.74
N PRO A 13 -32.28 -3.49 -18.13
CA PRO A 13 -31.24 -2.49 -17.89
C PRO A 13 -31.05 -2.20 -16.38
N SER A 14 -32.04 -2.47 -15.54
CA SER A 14 -31.96 -2.24 -14.09
C SER A 14 -30.99 -3.22 -13.42
N ALA A 15 -31.00 -4.49 -13.83
CA ALA A 15 -30.08 -5.51 -13.34
C ALA A 15 -28.62 -5.18 -13.72
N VAL A 16 -28.37 -4.80 -14.98
CA VAL A 16 -27.03 -4.46 -15.49
C VAL A 16 -26.45 -3.24 -14.75
N VAL A 17 -27.26 -2.19 -14.52
CA VAL A 17 -26.86 -1.01 -13.73
C VAL A 17 -26.55 -1.40 -12.27
N HIS A 18 -27.38 -2.22 -11.65
CA HIS A 18 -27.19 -2.60 -10.25
C HIS A 18 -25.97 -3.52 -10.02
N GLU A 19 -25.59 -4.35 -11.00
CA GLU A 19 -24.35 -5.13 -10.96
C GLU A 19 -23.09 -4.28 -11.15
N THR A 20 -23.13 -3.29 -12.06
CA THR A 20 -22.00 -2.38 -12.27
C THR A 20 -21.72 -1.50 -11.04
N ASP A 21 -22.76 -0.94 -10.42
CA ASP A 21 -22.62 -0.16 -9.18
C ASP A 21 -22.09 -0.99 -8.01
N TRP A 22 -22.56 -2.23 -7.86
CA TRP A 22 -22.07 -3.15 -6.82
C TRP A 22 -20.59 -3.50 -7.03
N THR A 23 -20.18 -3.72 -8.28
CA THR A 23 -18.80 -4.04 -8.66
C THR A 23 -17.87 -2.83 -8.47
N LEU A 24 -18.31 -1.63 -8.85
CA LEU A 24 -17.59 -0.38 -8.60
C LEU A 24 -17.39 -0.13 -7.10
N LYS A 25 -18.45 -0.28 -6.29
CA LYS A 25 -18.40 -0.08 -4.83
C LYS A 25 -17.47 -1.08 -4.13
N LYS A 26 -17.41 -2.32 -4.62
CA LYS A 26 -16.43 -3.33 -4.19
C LYS A 26 -14.99 -2.93 -4.57
N ALA A 27 -14.75 -2.53 -5.81
CA ALA A 27 -13.44 -2.11 -6.28
C ALA A 27 -12.92 -0.89 -5.49
N MET A 28 -13.76 0.12 -5.25
CA MET A 28 -13.42 1.29 -4.43
C MET A 28 -13.05 0.91 -3.00
N ARG A 29 -13.80 0.01 -2.36
CA ARG A 29 -13.48 -0.50 -1.01
C ARG A 29 -12.12 -1.20 -0.96
N LEU A 30 -11.80 -2.00 -1.99
CA LEU A 30 -10.51 -2.68 -2.08
C LEU A 30 -9.35 -1.69 -2.28
N ILE A 31 -9.50 -0.70 -3.15
CA ILE A 31 -8.50 0.36 -3.38
C ILE A 31 -8.26 1.16 -2.10
N LEU A 32 -9.33 1.57 -1.40
CA LEU A 32 -9.24 2.28 -0.13
C LEU A 32 -8.49 1.44 0.92
N LEU A 33 -8.80 0.14 1.05
CA LEU A 33 -8.09 -0.76 1.95
C LEU A 33 -6.60 -0.89 1.58
N CYS A 34 -6.29 -1.01 0.28
CA CYS A 34 -4.91 -1.06 -0.22
C CYS A 34 -4.12 0.23 0.03
N VAL A 35 -4.76 1.39 0.09
CA VAL A 35 -4.10 2.68 0.40
C VAL A 35 -3.99 2.88 1.91
N SER A 36 -5.04 2.57 2.68
CA SER A 36 -5.09 2.79 4.12
C SER A 36 -4.19 1.85 4.91
N PHE A 37 -4.01 0.59 4.49
CA PHE A 37 -3.19 -0.36 5.25
C PHE A 37 -1.70 0.04 5.33
N PRO A 38 -1.00 0.35 4.22
CA PRO A 38 0.38 0.86 4.27
C PRO A 38 0.52 2.15 5.06
N ALA A 39 -0.45 3.06 4.95
CA ALA A 39 -0.46 4.32 5.70
C ALA A 39 -0.57 4.08 7.21
N LEU A 40 -1.48 3.19 7.65
CA LEU A 40 -1.65 2.81 9.05
C LEU A 40 -0.38 2.14 9.62
N VAL A 41 0.18 1.18 8.90
CA VAL A 41 1.40 0.46 9.31
C VAL A 41 2.58 1.42 9.48
N ASN A 42 2.85 2.25 8.46
CA ASN A 42 3.99 3.17 8.49
C ASN A 42 3.82 4.26 9.55
N THR A 43 2.60 4.77 9.76
CA THR A 43 2.32 5.74 10.82
C THR A 43 2.49 5.11 12.19
N GLY A 44 1.83 3.97 12.46
CA GLY A 44 1.92 3.28 13.74
C GLY A 44 3.36 2.92 14.11
N LEU A 45 4.15 2.40 13.16
CA LEU A 45 5.57 2.17 13.38
C LEU A 45 6.32 3.47 13.69
N THR A 46 6.15 4.53 12.92
CA THR A 46 6.88 5.80 13.14
C THR A 46 6.61 6.38 14.53
N PHE A 47 5.35 6.34 15.01
CA PHE A 47 4.97 6.84 16.33
C PHE A 47 5.50 5.96 17.47
N HIS A 48 5.48 4.63 17.32
CA HIS A 48 5.89 3.70 18.38
C HIS A 48 7.35 3.23 18.30
N LEU A 49 8.11 3.60 17.25
CA LEU A 49 9.46 3.09 17.00
C LEU A 49 10.40 3.23 18.19
N THR A 50 10.38 4.39 18.87
CA THR A 50 11.21 4.63 20.06
C THR A 50 10.88 3.68 21.21
N SER A 51 9.60 3.31 21.39
CA SER A 51 9.18 2.34 22.42
C SER A 51 9.60 0.93 22.02
N ILE A 52 9.33 0.53 20.78
CA ILE A 52 9.67 -0.80 20.25
C ILE A 52 11.18 -1.03 20.33
N MET A 53 12.00 -0.07 19.87
CA MET A 53 13.46 -0.17 19.96
C MET A 53 13.92 -0.27 21.42
N LYS A 54 13.32 0.49 22.34
CA LYS A 54 13.63 0.42 23.78
C LYS A 54 13.27 -0.94 24.40
N GLU A 55 12.12 -1.51 24.04
CA GLU A 55 11.68 -2.85 24.47
C GLU A 55 12.63 -3.95 23.94
N LEU A 56 13.20 -3.75 22.75
CA LEU A 56 14.25 -4.59 22.16
C LEU A 56 15.66 -4.35 22.74
N GLY A 57 15.79 -3.49 23.75
CA GLY A 57 17.08 -3.14 24.39
C GLY A 57 17.95 -2.16 23.60
N LEU A 58 17.42 -1.55 22.53
CA LEU A 58 18.12 -0.60 21.67
C LEU A 58 17.82 0.86 22.08
N GLY A 59 18.86 1.70 22.05
CA GLY A 59 18.76 3.10 22.47
C GLY A 59 18.13 4.04 21.44
N VAL A 60 17.80 5.25 21.88
CA VAL A 60 17.26 6.33 21.02
C VAL A 60 18.18 6.65 19.83
N SER A 61 19.51 6.50 19.99
CA SER A 61 20.49 6.60 18.90
C SER A 61 20.17 5.63 17.74
N THR A 62 19.83 4.38 18.05
CA THR A 62 19.45 3.37 17.04
C THR A 62 18.11 3.72 16.39
N THR A 63 17.16 4.31 17.13
CA THR A 63 15.89 4.81 16.57
C THR A 63 16.13 5.92 15.55
N ALA A 64 16.99 6.89 15.88
CA ALA A 64 17.34 7.98 14.96
C ALA A 64 18.09 7.48 13.71
N LEU A 65 18.98 6.50 13.87
CA LEU A 65 19.65 5.80 12.77
C LEU A 65 18.62 5.13 11.84
N VAL A 66 17.66 4.39 12.39
CA VAL A 66 16.61 3.69 11.63
C VAL A 66 15.76 4.67 10.82
N LEU A 67 15.30 5.77 11.41
CA LEU A 67 14.51 6.79 10.68
C LEU A 67 15.32 7.47 9.57
N SER A 68 16.60 7.75 9.83
CA SER A 68 17.52 8.35 8.85
C SER A 68 17.76 7.41 7.66
N LEU A 69 18.01 6.12 7.93
CA LEU A 69 18.19 5.09 6.91
C LEU A 69 16.89 4.76 6.17
N MET A 70 15.74 4.82 6.84
CA MET A 70 14.43 4.68 6.19
C MET A 70 14.23 5.75 5.12
N ALA A 71 14.51 7.02 5.44
CA ALA A 71 14.45 8.12 4.48
C ALA A 71 15.49 7.95 3.35
N GLY A 72 16.75 7.64 3.71
CA GLY A 72 17.84 7.44 2.76
C GLY A 72 17.64 6.27 1.78
N ALA A 73 17.06 5.16 2.24
CA ALA A 73 16.73 4.00 1.40
C ALA A 73 15.41 4.19 0.62
N GLY A 74 14.45 4.93 1.18
CA GLY A 74 13.19 5.23 0.51
C GLY A 74 13.36 6.15 -0.71
N PHE A 75 14.21 7.18 -0.62
CA PHE A 75 14.44 8.14 -1.69
C PHE A 75 14.82 7.51 -3.06
N PRO A 76 15.86 6.66 -3.20
CA PRO A 76 16.17 6.02 -4.48
C PRO A 76 15.07 5.07 -4.96
N MET A 77 14.33 4.44 -4.03
CA MET A 77 13.24 3.53 -4.37
C MET A 77 12.01 4.22 -4.98
N ILE A 78 11.87 5.53 -4.83
CA ILE A 78 10.89 6.34 -5.57
C ILE A 78 11.16 6.28 -7.08
N PHE A 79 12.42 6.48 -7.50
CA PHE A 79 12.82 6.44 -8.91
C PHE A 79 12.67 5.03 -9.50
N ILE A 80 13.12 4.01 -8.75
CA ILE A 80 12.96 2.60 -9.11
C ILE A 80 11.46 2.25 -9.23
N GLY A 81 10.61 2.80 -8.35
CA GLY A 81 9.17 2.63 -8.41
C GLY A 81 8.52 3.22 -9.66
N GLY A 82 8.97 4.40 -10.09
CA GLY A 82 8.52 5.00 -11.36
C GLY A 82 8.81 4.09 -12.54
N PHE A 83 10.07 3.68 -12.69
CA PHE A 83 10.48 2.75 -13.75
C PHE A 83 9.74 1.40 -13.66
N ALA A 84 9.49 0.89 -12.45
CA ALA A 84 8.78 -0.36 -12.26
C ALA A 84 7.30 -0.29 -12.69
N VAL A 85 6.58 0.81 -12.42
CA VAL A 85 5.18 0.95 -12.88
C VAL A 85 5.05 1.24 -14.37
N ASP A 86 6.08 1.83 -15.00
CA ASP A 86 6.13 2.02 -16.44
C ASP A 86 6.42 0.69 -17.19
N ARG A 87 7.19 -0.21 -16.57
CA ARG A 87 7.63 -1.47 -17.20
C ARG A 87 6.78 -2.70 -16.85
N TYR A 88 6.14 -2.73 -15.68
CA TYR A 88 5.42 -3.89 -15.16
C TYR A 88 3.98 -3.55 -14.76
N PRO A 89 3.04 -4.52 -14.84
CA PRO A 89 1.66 -4.29 -14.40
C PRO A 89 1.60 -3.87 -12.93
N THR A 90 0.94 -2.75 -12.64
CA THR A 90 0.90 -2.11 -11.31
C THR A 90 0.43 -3.05 -10.20
N HIS A 91 -0.48 -3.99 -10.47
CA HIS A 91 -0.91 -5.00 -9.49
C HIS A 91 0.24 -5.92 -9.02
N ARG A 92 1.22 -6.22 -9.89
CA ARG A 92 2.39 -7.06 -9.53
C ARG A 92 3.38 -6.28 -8.68
N VAL A 93 3.65 -5.03 -9.05
CA VAL A 93 4.52 -4.14 -8.27
C VAL A 93 3.90 -3.86 -6.91
N LEU A 94 2.58 -3.69 -6.85
CA LEU A 94 1.82 -3.51 -5.60
C LEU A 94 1.88 -4.77 -4.71
N ALA A 95 1.68 -5.96 -5.28
CA ALA A 95 1.84 -7.20 -4.53
C ALA A 95 3.26 -7.34 -3.95
N PHE A 96 4.29 -6.97 -4.72
CA PHE A 96 5.67 -6.94 -4.24
C PHE A 96 5.89 -5.93 -3.10
N VAL A 97 5.28 -4.74 -3.16
CA VAL A 97 5.28 -3.78 -2.04
C VAL A 97 4.66 -4.39 -0.78
N PHE A 98 3.49 -5.04 -0.88
CA PHE A 98 2.87 -5.70 0.28
C PHE A 98 3.72 -6.84 0.85
N LEU A 99 4.48 -7.57 0.01
CA LEU A 99 5.43 -8.59 0.48
C LEU A 99 6.62 -7.97 1.23
N LEU A 100 7.17 -6.85 0.76
CA LEU A 100 8.20 -6.09 1.50
C LEU A 100 7.63 -5.54 2.83
N GLN A 101 6.38 -5.10 2.81
CA GLN A 101 5.68 -4.56 3.98
C GLN A 101 5.48 -5.62 5.07
N LEU A 102 5.07 -6.83 4.66
CA LEU A 102 5.02 -7.99 5.54
C LEU A 102 6.43 -8.40 6.03
N SER A 103 7.43 -8.34 5.15
CA SER A 103 8.81 -8.71 5.49
C SER A 103 9.39 -7.84 6.60
N PHE A 104 9.25 -6.51 6.55
CA PHE A 104 9.74 -5.67 7.65
C PHE A 104 8.94 -5.83 8.95
N LEU A 105 7.63 -6.12 8.86
CA LEU A 105 6.77 -6.38 10.02
C LEU A 105 7.13 -7.68 10.75
N VAL A 106 7.58 -8.72 10.02
CA VAL A 106 8.13 -9.94 10.63
C VAL A 106 9.55 -9.68 11.16
N LEU A 107 10.36 -8.91 10.43
CA LEU A 107 11.75 -8.64 10.81
C LEU A 107 11.87 -7.84 12.11
N ILE A 108 11.03 -6.82 12.34
CA ILE A 108 11.12 -5.97 13.55
C ILE A 108 10.97 -6.78 14.85
N LEU A 109 10.21 -7.88 14.83
CA LEU A 109 10.04 -8.79 15.97
C LEU A 109 11.34 -9.51 16.39
N ASN A 110 12.37 -9.48 15.53
CA ASN A 110 13.65 -10.18 15.71
C ASN A 110 14.85 -9.19 15.75
N VAL A 111 14.59 -7.88 15.87
CA VAL A 111 15.64 -6.85 15.87
C VAL A 111 16.30 -6.77 17.25
N HIS A 112 17.33 -7.61 17.47
CA HIS A 112 18.12 -7.64 18.72
C HIS A 112 19.54 -7.05 18.57
N SER A 113 19.84 -6.41 17.44
CA SER A 113 21.14 -5.79 17.18
C SER A 113 21.03 -4.56 16.27
N VAL A 114 22.03 -3.68 16.31
CA VAL A 114 22.10 -2.50 15.41
C VAL A 114 22.12 -2.95 13.94
N THR A 115 22.81 -4.04 13.61
CA THR A 115 22.84 -4.59 12.24
C THR A 115 21.44 -5.03 11.79
N ALA A 116 20.67 -5.71 12.65
CA ALA A 116 19.29 -6.08 12.35
C ALA A 116 18.40 -4.83 12.17
N ALA A 117 18.59 -3.79 13.00
CA ALA A 117 17.88 -2.52 12.89
C ALA A 117 18.20 -1.80 11.57
N VAL A 118 19.45 -1.84 11.09
CA VAL A 118 19.87 -1.30 9.78
C VAL A 118 19.18 -2.04 8.64
N ILE A 119 19.15 -3.38 8.66
CA ILE A 119 18.47 -4.18 7.63
C ILE A 119 16.96 -3.87 7.62
N PHE A 120 16.35 -3.81 8.81
CA PHE A 120 14.95 -3.38 8.97
C PHE A 120 14.69 -1.99 8.37
N ALA A 121 15.54 -1.00 8.66
CA ALA A 121 15.40 0.36 8.17
C ALA A 121 15.47 0.44 6.63
N VAL A 122 16.38 -0.31 6.00
CA VAL A 122 16.53 -0.34 4.55
C VAL A 122 15.32 -0.99 3.87
N ILE A 123 14.82 -2.12 4.38
CA ILE A 123 13.63 -2.79 3.83
C ILE A 123 12.39 -1.92 4.04
N TRP A 124 12.20 -1.34 5.23
CA TRP A 124 11.06 -0.48 5.54
C TRP A 124 11.06 0.81 4.71
N GLY A 125 12.20 1.48 4.61
CA GLY A 125 12.38 2.66 3.76
C GLY A 125 12.10 2.35 2.29
N GLY A 126 12.73 1.30 1.76
CA GLY A 126 12.56 0.90 0.36
C GLY A 126 11.12 0.47 0.02
N SER A 127 10.48 -0.28 0.92
CA SER A 127 9.05 -0.63 0.81
C SER A 127 8.16 0.61 0.79
N THR A 128 8.47 1.61 1.62
CA THR A 128 7.69 2.85 1.75
C THR A 128 7.85 3.75 0.51
N GLY A 129 9.08 3.97 0.05
CA GLY A 129 9.35 4.77 -1.15
C GLY A 129 8.76 4.15 -2.42
N LEU A 130 8.91 2.83 -2.59
CA LEU A 130 8.30 2.09 -3.70
C LEU A 130 6.77 2.13 -3.62
N GLY A 131 6.21 1.84 -2.44
CA GLY A 131 4.77 1.85 -2.20
C GLY A 131 4.13 3.21 -2.48
N GLN A 132 4.80 4.31 -2.11
CA GLN A 132 4.28 5.65 -2.35
C GLN A 132 4.09 5.97 -3.84
N ILE A 133 4.99 5.52 -4.72
CA ILE A 133 4.79 5.69 -6.18
C ILE A 133 3.71 4.73 -6.70
N VAL A 134 3.77 3.45 -6.32
CA VAL A 134 2.84 2.44 -6.84
C VAL A 134 1.40 2.75 -6.45
N LEU A 135 1.13 3.11 -5.19
CA LEU A 135 -0.21 3.51 -4.73
C LEU A 135 -0.70 4.79 -5.44
N ASN A 136 0.19 5.73 -5.76
CA ASN A 136 -0.16 6.92 -6.53
C ASN A 136 -0.49 6.62 -8.00
N ALA A 137 0.09 5.56 -8.58
CA ALA A 137 -0.18 5.11 -9.95
C ALA A 137 -1.53 4.38 -10.12
N ILE A 138 -2.12 3.86 -9.03
CA ILE A 138 -3.45 3.22 -9.04
C ILE A 138 -4.54 4.22 -9.44
N TRP A 139 -4.55 5.42 -8.85
CA TRP A 139 -5.61 6.41 -9.08
C TRP A 139 -5.82 6.78 -10.56
N PRO A 140 -4.77 7.06 -11.37
CA PRO A 140 -4.90 7.27 -12.82
C PRO A 140 -5.58 6.13 -13.58
N GLN A 141 -5.39 4.88 -13.14
CA GLN A 141 -5.90 3.69 -13.82
C GLN A 141 -7.39 3.46 -13.55
N TYR A 142 -7.88 3.82 -12.36
CA TYR A 142 -9.28 3.62 -11.98
C TYR A 142 -10.19 4.83 -12.28
N PHE A 143 -9.71 6.06 -12.13
CA PHE A 143 -10.54 7.28 -12.28
C PHE A 143 -10.29 8.05 -13.60
N GLY A 144 -9.28 7.60 -14.37
CA GLY A 144 -8.82 8.28 -15.56
C GLY A 144 -8.08 9.59 -15.26
N ARG A 145 -7.17 9.99 -16.15
CA ARG A 145 -6.31 11.17 -15.94
C ARG A 145 -7.08 12.49 -15.78
N ARG A 146 -8.31 12.58 -16.32
CA ARG A 146 -9.14 13.79 -16.34
C ARG A 146 -9.71 14.19 -14.97
N HIS A 147 -9.95 13.25 -14.05
CA HIS A 147 -10.58 13.52 -12.75
C HIS A 147 -9.59 13.60 -11.58
N LEU A 148 -8.32 13.22 -11.79
CA LEU A 148 -7.29 13.21 -10.75
C LEU A 148 -7.08 14.56 -10.06
N GLY A 149 -7.15 15.66 -10.81
CA GLY A 149 -7.00 17.01 -10.26
C GLY A 149 -8.11 17.35 -9.25
N SER A 150 -9.33 16.85 -9.45
CA SER A 150 -10.43 17.06 -8.50
C SER A 150 -10.37 16.12 -7.29
N ILE A 151 -9.74 14.95 -7.42
CA ILE A 151 -9.57 13.99 -6.31
C ILE A 151 -8.40 14.38 -5.40
N LYS A 152 -7.30 14.89 -5.97
CA LYS A 152 -6.09 15.30 -5.23
C LYS A 152 -6.01 16.80 -4.91
N GLY A 153 -6.92 17.61 -5.45
CA GLY A 153 -6.93 19.07 -5.32
C GLY A 153 -7.96 19.62 -4.33
N LEU A 154 -8.68 18.77 -3.61
CA LEU A 154 -9.40 19.20 -2.40
C LEU A 154 -8.37 19.34 -1.27
N PRO A 155 -8.22 20.54 -0.67
CA PRO A 155 -7.20 20.84 0.33
C PRO A 155 -7.46 20.17 1.70
#